data_AF-A0A1X4IT75-F1
#
_entry.id   AF-A0A1X4IT75-F1
#
_cell.length_a   1.000
_cell.length_b   1.000
_cell.length_c   1.000
_cell.angle_alpha   90.00
_cell.angle_beta   90.00
_cell.angle_gamma   90.00
#
_symmetry.space_group_name_H-M   'P 1'
#
loop_
_entity.id
_entity.type
_entity.pdbx_description
1 polymer ?
#
loop_
_entity_poly.entity_id
_entity_poly.type
_entity_poly.pdbx_seq_one_letter_code
_entity_poly.pdbx_strand_id
1 'polypeptide(L)'
;MQTPTRLAMSYRQSEPDRVRSTVNRSTGFFATAQLVSTDQNLPNCVVELIGTPGSGKTTLALAVAAECAQRGFPARLSISARPGEISSASAGLMPRRLTRGPARGSRAAKLGSALLGLLGAGWKEPISYSLLRLMPLPGKLAGLRRRRYISSLAAEPSNGLSLQDQGYVCAIAGLALDSGSIEKRTLAEALDLVPLPQILVRVDVAPEITEARLRQRLLQQTPGGRFFERSAEDNPSLVKVFDLIENLLARRRCTVLHVSGQDQSGLEEAVSAIIAAVLSYRIAASEKAACR
;
A
#
# COMPACT_ATOMS: atom_id res chain seq x y z
N MET A 1 -18.65 -63.35 43.46
CA MET A 1 -17.51 -64.19 43.03
C MET A 1 -16.40 -63.29 42.52
N GLN A 2 -15.16 -63.56 42.92
CA GLN A 2 -13.87 -63.22 42.27
C GLN A 2 -13.65 -61.83 41.64
N THR A 3 -12.86 -61.03 42.35
CA THR A 3 -11.75 -60.16 41.88
C THR A 3 -10.82 -60.88 40.87
N PRO A 4 -10.00 -60.21 40.03
CA PRO A 4 -8.94 -59.25 40.44
C PRO A 4 -8.83 -58.01 39.51
N THR A 5 -7.83 -57.11 39.54
CA THR A 5 -6.53 -57.02 40.27
C THR A 5 -6.18 -55.56 40.61
N ARG A 6 -5.19 -55.31 41.47
CA ARG A 6 -4.41 -54.05 41.55
C ARG A 6 -3.02 -54.25 40.95
N LEU A 7 -2.46 -53.22 40.32
CA LEU A 7 -1.00 -53.09 40.15
C LEU A 7 -0.59 -51.67 40.52
N ALA A 8 0.40 -51.54 41.41
CA ALA A 8 0.89 -50.27 41.91
C ALA A 8 2.43 -50.29 41.98
N MET A 9 3.06 -49.30 41.33
CA MET A 9 4.43 -48.83 41.55
C MET A 9 4.37 -47.32 41.23
N SER A 10 4.59 -46.37 42.14
CA SER A 10 5.67 -46.12 43.11
C SER A 10 6.82 -45.27 42.54
N TYR A 11 6.82 -44.00 42.95
CA TYR A 11 7.95 -43.08 43.15
C TYR A 11 9.00 -42.83 42.05
N ARG A 12 9.06 -41.56 41.61
CA ARG A 12 10.09 -40.64 42.14
C ARG A 12 9.69 -39.16 42.03
N GLN A 13 10.15 -38.36 42.99
CA GLN A 13 9.95 -36.91 43.06
C GLN A 13 11.05 -36.17 42.28
N SER A 14 10.68 -35.07 41.61
CA SER A 14 11.62 -33.99 41.23
C SER A 14 10.86 -32.69 40.91
N GLU A 15 10.38 -32.02 41.95
CA GLU A 15 10.40 -30.55 42.01
C GLU A 15 11.75 -30.11 42.63
N PRO A 16 12.18 -28.84 42.52
CA PRO A 16 11.51 -27.70 41.88
C PRO A 16 12.38 -26.99 40.82
N ASP A 17 11.78 -26.06 40.06
CA ASP A 17 12.35 -24.71 40.07
C ASP A 17 11.29 -23.60 39.95
N ARG A 18 11.59 -22.45 40.56
CA ARG A 18 10.57 -21.47 40.97
C ARG A 18 10.14 -20.51 39.85
N VAL A 19 8.98 -20.75 39.26
CA VAL A 19 8.21 -19.66 38.62
C VAL A 19 7.63 -18.77 39.73
N ARG A 20 8.23 -17.60 39.97
CA ARG A 20 7.67 -16.58 40.89
C ARG A 20 6.41 -15.97 40.28
N SER A 21 5.26 -16.55 40.60
CA SER A 21 3.95 -15.94 40.37
C SER A 21 3.67 -14.83 41.39
N THR A 22 4.16 -13.61 41.12
CA THR A 22 3.60 -12.41 41.78
C THR A 22 2.22 -12.12 41.20
N VAL A 23 1.22 -12.81 41.75
CA VAL A 23 -0.20 -12.49 41.56
C VAL A 23 -0.46 -11.12 42.16
N ASN A 24 -0.62 -10.09 41.33
CA ASN A 24 -1.16 -8.81 41.77
C ASN A 24 -2.63 -8.70 41.34
N ARG A 25 -3.55 -8.88 42.29
CA ARG A 25 -4.99 -8.75 42.05
C ARG A 25 -5.42 -7.28 42.16
N SER A 26 -5.41 -6.57 41.05
CA SER A 26 -6.37 -5.47 40.77
C SER A 26 -6.24 -4.99 39.33
N THR A 27 -7.33 -4.41 38.82
CA THR A 27 -7.56 -3.91 37.44
C THR A 27 -7.50 -4.97 36.32
N GLY A 28 -8.66 -5.20 35.68
CA GLY A 28 -8.74 -5.96 34.44
C GLY A 28 -8.24 -5.11 33.28
N PHE A 29 -7.07 -5.47 32.73
CA PHE A 29 -6.56 -4.94 31.48
C PHE A 29 -6.24 -6.11 30.55
N PHE A 30 -6.70 -6.02 29.29
CA PHE A 30 -6.27 -6.98 28.27
C PHE A 30 -4.75 -6.91 28.10
N ALA A 31 -4.12 -8.06 27.97
CA ALA A 31 -2.69 -8.17 27.75
C ALA A 31 -2.33 -7.71 26.33
N THR A 32 -2.24 -6.39 26.13
CA THR A 32 -1.66 -5.79 24.94
C THR A 32 -0.19 -6.15 24.90
N ALA A 33 0.16 -7.18 24.13
CA ALA A 33 1.56 -7.53 23.88
C ALA A 33 2.26 -6.34 23.22
N GLN A 34 3.01 -5.59 24.02
CA GLN A 34 3.84 -4.49 23.53
C GLN A 34 4.95 -5.05 22.64
N LEU A 35 4.67 -5.13 21.34
CA LEU A 35 5.68 -5.24 20.28
C LEU A 35 6.45 -3.91 20.15
N VAL A 36 7.07 -3.47 21.26
CA VAL A 36 8.15 -2.48 21.25
C VAL A 36 9.44 -3.23 20.91
N SER A 37 9.46 -3.85 19.72
CA SER A 37 10.68 -4.30 19.07
C SER A 37 11.12 -3.18 18.14
N THR A 38 12.13 -2.42 18.53
CA THR A 38 12.92 -1.50 17.68
C THR A 38 13.75 -2.25 16.61
N ASP A 39 13.32 -3.46 16.27
CA ASP A 39 14.07 -4.42 15.49
C ASP A 39 13.93 -4.10 13.99
N GLN A 40 15.05 -3.69 13.39
CA GLN A 40 15.12 -3.29 11.99
C GLN A 40 15.01 -4.47 11.00
N ASN A 41 14.82 -5.70 11.53
CA ASN A 41 14.61 -6.94 10.77
C ASN A 41 13.13 -7.34 10.58
N LEU A 42 12.17 -6.47 10.88
CA LEU A 42 10.76 -6.78 10.59
C LEU A 42 10.55 -7.04 9.09
N PRO A 43 9.86 -8.14 8.71
CA PRO A 43 9.72 -8.55 7.32
C PRO A 43 8.98 -7.51 6.47
N ASN A 44 9.44 -7.36 5.23
CA ASN A 44 8.93 -6.35 4.31
C ASN A 44 7.45 -6.57 4.02
N CYS A 45 6.65 -5.51 4.19
CA CYS A 45 5.21 -5.51 3.97
C CYS A 45 4.86 -4.37 3.03
N VAL A 46 4.41 -4.69 1.83
CA VAL A 46 3.88 -3.75 0.85
C VAL A 46 2.36 -3.75 0.93
N VAL A 47 1.80 -2.57 1.19
CA VAL A 47 0.37 -2.28 1.16
C VAL A 47 0.10 -1.38 -0.04
N GLU A 48 -0.70 -1.84 -1.00
CA GLU A 48 -1.13 -1.01 -2.14
C GLU A 48 -2.60 -0.60 -1.97
N LEU A 49 -2.91 0.67 -2.20
CA LEU A 49 -4.28 1.18 -2.22
C LEU A 49 -4.80 1.27 -3.66
N ILE A 50 -6.02 0.78 -3.89
CA ILE A 50 -6.74 0.83 -5.17
C ILE A 50 -8.15 1.44 -5.00
N GLY A 51 -8.80 1.71 -6.13
CA GLY A 51 -10.08 2.43 -6.20
C GLY A 51 -10.00 3.62 -7.16
N THR A 52 -11.14 4.24 -7.44
CA THR A 52 -11.28 5.29 -8.46
C THR A 52 -10.56 6.61 -8.10
N PRO A 53 -10.20 7.46 -9.08
CA PRO A 53 -9.92 8.86 -8.84
C PRO A 53 -11.01 9.51 -7.94
N GLY A 54 -10.61 10.30 -6.95
CA GLY A 54 -11.53 10.89 -5.97
C GLY A 54 -11.94 9.98 -4.79
N SER A 55 -11.59 8.68 -4.78
CA SER A 55 -11.99 7.76 -3.69
C SER A 55 -11.36 8.04 -2.32
N GLY A 56 -10.30 8.86 -2.23
CA GLY A 56 -9.65 9.21 -0.96
C GLY A 56 -8.39 8.41 -0.61
N LYS A 57 -7.90 7.52 -1.50
CA LYS A 57 -6.65 6.75 -1.31
C LYS A 57 -5.50 7.53 -0.68
N THR A 58 -5.13 8.68 -1.24
CA THR A 58 -4.00 9.49 -0.75
C THR A 58 -4.24 9.99 0.68
N THR A 59 -5.48 10.36 1.03
CA THR A 59 -5.87 10.74 2.40
C THR A 59 -5.75 9.56 3.36
N LEU A 60 -6.25 8.38 2.96
CA LEU A 60 -6.15 7.15 3.75
C LEU A 60 -4.68 6.72 3.94
N ALA A 61 -3.87 6.77 2.89
CA ALA A 61 -2.45 6.42 2.96
C ALA A 61 -1.66 7.36 3.90
N LEU A 62 -1.98 8.65 3.89
CA LEU A 62 -1.43 9.63 4.85
C LEU A 62 -1.87 9.34 6.29
N ALA A 63 -3.15 9.02 6.50
CA ALA A 63 -3.69 8.69 7.83
C ALA A 63 -3.06 7.41 8.40
N VAL A 64 -2.96 6.34 7.59
CA VAL A 64 -2.26 5.10 7.99
C VAL A 64 -0.79 5.36 8.27
N ALA A 65 -0.09 6.16 7.45
CA ALA A 65 1.31 6.51 7.70
C ALA A 65 1.52 7.26 9.02
N ALA A 66 0.61 8.20 9.36
CA ALA A 66 0.62 8.91 10.62
C ALA A 66 0.36 7.99 11.82
N GLU A 67 -0.58 7.06 11.70
CA GLU A 67 -0.91 6.07 12.74
C GLU A 67 0.25 5.08 12.97
N CYS A 68 0.87 4.58 11.90
CA CYS A 68 2.08 3.77 11.95
C CYS A 68 3.24 4.48 12.68
N ALA A 69 3.42 5.79 12.42
CA ALA A 69 4.44 6.60 13.08
C ALA A 69 4.14 6.80 14.58
N GLN A 70 2.89 7.08 14.95
CA GLN A 70 2.46 7.19 16.36
C GLN A 70 2.67 5.89 17.14
N ARG A 71 2.49 4.73 16.49
CA ARG A 71 2.72 3.39 17.07
C ARG A 71 4.18 2.92 17.01
N GLY A 72 5.11 3.77 16.57
CA GLY A 72 6.56 3.48 16.59
C GLY A 72 7.10 2.63 15.44
N PHE A 73 6.32 2.37 14.38
CA PHE A 73 6.78 1.65 13.18
C PHE A 73 6.54 2.47 11.91
N PRO A 74 7.40 3.46 11.58
CA PRO A 74 7.14 4.38 10.46
C PRO A 74 6.98 3.65 9.13
N ALA A 75 5.95 4.04 8.37
CA ALA A 75 5.72 3.56 7.02
C ALA A 75 6.41 4.47 5.99
N ARG A 76 7.09 3.89 5.00
CA ARG A 76 7.49 4.65 3.81
C ARG A 76 6.28 4.82 2.91
N LEU A 77 5.82 6.05 2.77
CA LEU A 77 4.69 6.40 1.92
C LEU A 77 5.17 6.83 0.53
N SER A 78 4.83 6.03 -0.49
CA SER A 78 4.97 6.39 -1.90
C SER A 78 3.65 6.99 -2.40
N ILE A 79 3.63 8.32 -2.51
CA ILE A 79 2.56 9.06 -3.18
C ILE A 79 2.96 9.26 -4.64
N SER A 80 2.05 8.88 -5.53
CA SER A 80 2.04 9.27 -6.95
C SER A 80 2.07 10.80 -7.10
N ALA A 81 3.27 11.35 -7.28
CA ALA A 81 3.52 12.80 -7.26
C ALA A 81 2.79 13.57 -8.38
N ARG A 82 1.55 14.00 -8.12
CA ARG A 82 0.76 14.85 -9.00
C ARG A 82 1.28 16.30 -8.97
N PRO A 83 1.52 16.95 -10.14
CA PRO A 83 1.93 18.36 -10.20
C PRO A 83 0.86 19.30 -9.64
N GLY A 84 0.95 19.60 -8.34
CA GLY A 84 0.05 20.50 -7.62
C GLY A 84 -0.20 20.08 -6.16
N GLU A 85 -0.24 18.78 -5.88
CA GLU A 85 -0.60 18.27 -4.54
C GLU A 85 0.56 18.40 -3.53
N ILE A 86 1.81 18.41 -4.01
CA ILE A 86 3.05 18.64 -3.23
C ILE A 86 3.01 19.98 -2.48
N SER A 87 2.35 21.00 -3.06
CA SER A 87 2.26 22.35 -2.49
C SER A 87 1.32 22.47 -1.28
N SER A 88 0.43 21.50 -1.09
CA SER A 88 -0.56 21.51 0.01
C SER A 88 -0.22 20.51 1.11
N ALA A 89 0.28 19.32 0.78
CA ALA A 89 0.66 18.31 1.78
C ALA A 89 1.86 18.73 2.66
N SER A 90 2.72 19.62 2.16
CA SER A 90 3.87 20.15 2.89
C SER A 90 3.55 21.39 3.76
N ALA A 91 2.33 21.94 3.67
CA ALA A 91 1.95 23.18 4.36
C ALA A 91 1.53 23.00 5.84
N GLY A 92 1.33 21.75 6.29
CA GLY A 92 0.75 21.45 7.61
C GLY A 92 1.71 21.23 8.77
N LEU A 93 3.03 21.10 8.53
CA LEU A 93 3.98 20.56 9.54
C LEU A 93 5.29 21.36 9.75
N MET A 94 5.39 22.60 9.27
CA MET A 94 6.57 23.46 9.48
C MET A 94 6.20 24.89 9.89
N PRO A 95 6.77 25.45 10.98
CA PRO A 95 6.56 26.84 11.35
C PRO A 95 7.13 27.79 10.30
N ARG A 96 6.28 28.68 9.79
CA ARG A 96 6.59 29.64 8.72
C ARG A 96 7.59 30.71 9.18
N ARG A 97 8.90 30.43 9.06
CA ARG A 97 9.97 31.45 9.17
C ARG A 97 10.77 31.58 7.86
N LEU A 98 10.55 32.71 7.20
CA LEU A 98 11.49 33.52 6.41
C LEU A 98 12.65 32.78 5.69
N THR A 99 12.50 32.53 4.39
CA THR A 99 13.54 32.86 3.38
C THR A 99 12.87 33.29 2.08
N ARG A 100 12.91 34.59 1.78
CA ARG A 100 12.37 35.18 0.54
C ARG A 100 13.53 35.41 -0.42
N GLY A 101 13.91 34.38 -1.19
CA GLY A 101 15.03 34.43 -2.15
C GLY A 101 14.57 34.13 -3.58
N PRO A 102 14.96 34.92 -4.61
CA PRO A 102 14.51 34.74 -5.98
C PRO A 102 15.33 33.65 -6.70
N ALA A 103 15.04 32.39 -6.44
CA ALA A 103 15.66 31.26 -7.14
C ALA A 103 15.18 31.18 -8.60
N ARG A 104 15.79 31.98 -9.50
CA ARG A 104 15.68 31.87 -10.97
C ARG A 104 16.40 30.61 -11.51
N GLY A 105 16.09 29.44 -10.93
CA GLY A 105 16.48 28.15 -11.48
C GLY A 105 15.38 27.62 -12.41
N SER A 106 15.66 27.52 -13.70
CA SER A 106 14.68 27.02 -14.67
C SER A 106 14.15 25.64 -14.26
N ARG A 107 12.82 25.46 -14.30
CA ARG A 107 12.15 24.19 -13.97
C ARG A 107 12.68 23.01 -14.80
N ALA A 108 13.24 23.28 -15.99
CA ALA A 108 13.91 22.30 -16.83
C ALA A 108 15.15 21.65 -16.17
N ALA A 109 15.93 22.38 -15.37
CA ALA A 109 17.16 21.85 -14.77
C ALA A 109 16.87 20.79 -13.69
N LYS A 110 15.81 20.98 -12.88
CA LYS A 110 15.34 19.98 -11.90
C LYS A 110 14.70 18.76 -12.56
N LEU A 111 14.06 18.93 -13.72
CA LEU A 111 13.59 17.81 -14.54
C LEU A 111 14.76 17.00 -15.13
N GLY A 112 15.82 17.69 -15.58
CA GLY A 112 17.03 17.08 -16.15
C GLY A 112 17.80 16.22 -15.16
N SER A 113 18.05 16.70 -13.94
CA SER A 113 18.77 15.90 -12.93
C SER A 113 17.97 14.67 -12.46
N ALA A 114 16.66 14.80 -12.31
CA ALA A 114 15.77 13.67 -12.01
C ALA A 114 15.67 12.65 -13.18
N LEU A 115 15.82 13.12 -14.42
CA LEU A 115 15.93 12.25 -15.61
C LEU A 115 17.27 11.50 -15.63
N LEU A 116 18.37 12.16 -15.30
CA LEU A 116 19.71 11.56 -15.33
C LEU A 116 19.89 10.49 -14.23
N GLY A 117 19.40 10.75 -13.01
CA GLY A 117 19.45 9.78 -11.91
C GLY A 117 18.66 8.49 -12.17
N LEU A 118 17.58 8.56 -12.96
CA LEU A 118 16.78 7.39 -13.34
C LEU A 118 17.40 6.55 -14.48
N LEU A 119 18.33 7.10 -15.26
CA LEU A 119 19.00 6.38 -16.35
C LEU A 119 20.16 5.50 -15.85
N GLY A 120 20.69 5.75 -14.65
CA GLY A 120 21.81 5.03 -14.05
C GLY A 120 21.47 3.77 -13.23
N ALA A 121 20.18 3.45 -13.02
CA ALA A 121 19.78 2.25 -12.29
C ALA A 121 19.86 1.00 -13.19
N GLY A 122 20.49 -0.06 -12.71
CA GLY A 122 20.89 -1.24 -13.50
C GLY A 122 19.76 -1.90 -14.30
N TRP A 123 20.01 -2.10 -15.60
CA TRP A 123 19.02 -2.56 -16.58
C TRP A 123 18.85 -4.08 -16.54
N LYS A 124 18.09 -4.59 -15.56
CA LYS A 124 17.28 -5.80 -15.82
C LYS A 124 16.22 -5.42 -16.86
N GLU A 125 15.84 -6.35 -17.75
CA GLU A 125 14.77 -6.09 -18.73
C GLU A 125 13.54 -5.55 -17.99
N PRO A 126 13.19 -4.27 -18.15
CA PRO A 126 12.41 -3.61 -17.14
C PRO A 126 10.98 -4.10 -17.23
N ILE A 127 10.36 -4.39 -16.08
CA ILE A 127 8.96 -4.82 -15.97
C ILE A 127 8.01 -3.94 -16.82
N SER A 128 8.35 -2.65 -16.96
CA SER A 128 7.64 -1.69 -17.81
C SER A 128 7.67 -2.01 -19.31
N TYR A 129 8.73 -2.64 -19.84
CA TYR A 129 8.79 -3.14 -21.22
C TYR A 129 7.88 -4.36 -21.41
N SER A 130 7.98 -5.36 -20.55
CA SER A 130 7.16 -6.59 -20.63
C SER A 130 5.66 -6.28 -20.53
N LEU A 131 5.26 -5.40 -19.60
CA LEU A 131 3.88 -4.94 -19.48
C LEU A 131 3.41 -4.16 -20.72
N LEU A 132 4.24 -3.28 -21.30
CA LEU A 132 3.89 -2.54 -22.53
C LEU A 132 3.91 -3.39 -23.79
N ARG A 133 4.59 -4.55 -23.79
CA ARG A 133 4.52 -5.55 -24.85
C ARG A 133 3.25 -6.39 -24.76
N LEU A 134 2.82 -6.72 -23.55
CA LEU A 134 1.60 -7.47 -23.26
C LEU A 134 0.33 -6.62 -23.49
N MET A 135 0.39 -5.33 -23.15
CA MET A 135 -0.71 -4.36 -23.28
C MET A 135 -0.20 -3.11 -24.01
N PRO A 136 -0.12 -3.12 -25.36
CA PRO A 136 0.43 -2.02 -26.14
C PRO A 136 -0.47 -0.78 -26.10
N LEU A 137 0.15 0.39 -25.92
CA LEU A 137 -0.56 1.67 -25.90
C LEU A 137 -0.60 2.37 -27.26
N PRO A 138 -1.73 2.96 -27.67
CA PRO A 138 -1.77 3.86 -28.81
C PRO A 138 -0.97 5.15 -28.49
N GLY A 139 0.09 5.39 -29.26
CA GLY A 139 0.86 6.63 -29.23
C GLY A 139 2.13 6.61 -28.35
N LYS A 140 3.22 7.11 -28.92
CA LYS A 140 4.58 7.07 -28.33
C LYS A 140 4.68 7.81 -26.98
N LEU A 141 3.96 8.92 -26.80
CA LEU A 141 3.97 9.70 -25.55
C LEU A 141 3.24 8.98 -24.41
N ALA A 142 2.10 8.32 -24.69
CA ALA A 142 1.38 7.52 -23.71
C ALA A 142 2.25 6.33 -23.23
N GLY A 143 2.87 5.62 -24.17
CA GLY A 143 3.86 4.58 -23.91
C GLY A 143 5.02 5.05 -23.03
N LEU A 144 5.67 6.17 -23.38
CA LEU A 144 6.78 6.72 -22.60
C LEU A 144 6.36 7.15 -21.18
N ARG A 145 5.20 7.82 -21.04
CA ARG A 145 4.63 8.22 -19.74
C ARG A 145 4.36 7.01 -18.86
N ARG A 146 3.70 5.98 -19.40
CA ARG A 146 3.39 4.72 -18.68
C ARG A 146 4.66 3.96 -18.32
N ARG A 147 5.65 3.89 -19.24
CA ARG A 147 6.97 3.30 -18.98
C ARG A 147 7.67 3.97 -17.79
N ARG A 148 7.71 5.31 -17.77
CA ARG A 148 8.32 6.09 -16.69
C ARG A 148 7.63 5.83 -15.34
N TYR A 149 6.30 5.81 -15.32
CA TYR A 149 5.53 5.52 -14.11
C TYR A 149 5.83 4.11 -13.58
N ILE A 150 5.72 3.07 -14.41
CA ILE A 150 6.02 1.68 -13.99
C ILE A 150 7.48 1.55 -13.53
N SER A 151 8.42 2.18 -14.22
CA SER A 151 9.83 2.18 -13.81
C SER A 151 10.08 2.91 -12.49
N SER A 152 9.29 3.92 -12.10
CA SER A 152 9.40 4.53 -10.77
C SER A 152 8.88 3.62 -9.63
N LEU A 153 8.00 2.66 -9.91
CA LEU A 153 7.55 1.67 -8.91
C LEU A 153 8.65 0.66 -8.53
N ALA A 154 9.64 0.46 -9.40
CA ALA A 154 10.75 -0.46 -9.16
C ALA A 154 11.86 0.11 -8.24
N ALA A 155 11.79 1.40 -7.87
CA ALA A 155 12.88 2.10 -7.20
C ALA A 155 12.94 1.89 -5.67
N GLU A 156 12.04 1.09 -5.10
CA GLU A 156 11.68 1.15 -3.67
C GLU A 156 11.71 -0.19 -2.91
N PRO A 157 12.85 -0.91 -2.84
CA PRO A 157 13.05 -1.93 -1.82
C PRO A 157 13.38 -1.27 -0.47
N SER A 158 12.36 -0.84 0.27
CA SER A 158 12.52 -0.37 1.65
C SER A 158 12.38 -1.53 2.64
N ASN A 159 13.32 -1.66 3.59
CA ASN A 159 13.12 -2.51 4.75
C ASN A 159 11.91 -2.02 5.56
N GLY A 160 11.01 -2.92 5.96
CA GLY A 160 9.83 -2.60 6.76
C GLY A 160 8.53 -2.40 5.96
N LEU A 161 7.76 -1.35 6.29
CA LEU A 161 6.41 -1.12 5.76
C LEU A 161 6.42 -0.08 4.63
N SER A 162 5.92 -0.47 3.45
CA SER A 162 5.70 0.41 2.30
C SER A 162 4.20 0.59 2.07
N LEU A 163 3.75 1.85 2.02
CA LEU A 163 2.39 2.24 1.62
C LEU A 163 2.45 2.85 0.22
N GLN A 164 1.71 2.30 -0.74
CA GLN A 164 1.65 2.77 -2.12
C GLN A 164 0.24 3.27 -2.41
N ASP A 165 0.08 4.59 -2.64
CA ASP A 165 -1.23 5.16 -2.97
C ASP A 165 -1.66 4.89 -4.42
N GLN A 166 -0.68 4.54 -5.26
CA GLN A 166 -0.81 3.91 -6.57
C GLN A 166 0.44 3.02 -6.79
N GLY A 167 0.27 1.70 -6.86
CA GLY A 167 1.34 0.74 -7.08
C GLY A 167 1.23 0.02 -8.43
N TYR A 168 1.66 -1.24 -8.45
CA TYR A 168 1.65 -2.07 -9.67
C TYR A 168 0.23 -2.51 -10.06
N VAL A 169 -0.67 -2.74 -9.11
CA VAL A 169 -2.07 -3.08 -9.42
C VAL A 169 -2.77 -1.88 -10.09
N CYS A 170 -2.60 -0.67 -9.55
CA CYS A 170 -3.01 0.57 -10.21
C CYS A 170 -2.37 0.75 -11.59
N ALA A 171 -1.11 0.36 -11.76
CA ALA A 171 -0.42 0.44 -13.04
C ALA A 171 -1.01 -0.50 -14.09
N ILE A 172 -1.29 -1.76 -13.72
CA ILE A 172 -1.88 -2.79 -14.57
C ILE A 172 -3.33 -2.42 -14.91
N ALA A 173 -4.15 -2.12 -13.91
CA ALA A 173 -5.53 -1.68 -14.13
C ALA A 173 -5.60 -0.43 -15.03
N GLY A 174 -4.64 0.48 -14.84
CA GLY A 174 -4.45 1.63 -15.71
C GLY A 174 -4.09 1.25 -17.15
N LEU A 175 -3.13 0.37 -17.34
CA LEU A 175 -2.65 -0.04 -18.65
C LEU A 175 -3.67 -0.88 -19.43
N ALA A 176 -4.42 -1.76 -18.77
CA ALA A 176 -5.49 -2.55 -19.37
C ALA A 176 -6.60 -1.66 -19.97
N LEU A 177 -7.02 -0.60 -19.26
CA LEU A 177 -7.98 0.38 -19.82
C LEU A 177 -7.40 1.17 -20.99
N ASP A 178 -6.20 1.73 -20.86
CA ASP A 178 -5.59 2.59 -21.89
C ASP A 178 -5.24 1.80 -23.19
N SER A 179 -5.10 0.48 -23.11
CA SER A 179 -4.86 -0.43 -24.25
C SER A 179 -6.11 -1.14 -24.76
N GLY A 180 -7.20 -1.14 -23.98
CA GLY A 180 -8.39 -1.97 -24.20
C GLY A 180 -8.21 -3.45 -23.82
N SER A 181 -7.01 -3.89 -23.43
CA SER A 181 -6.68 -5.28 -23.12
C SER A 181 -7.13 -5.71 -21.72
N ILE A 182 -8.45 -5.79 -21.52
CA ILE A 182 -9.08 -6.13 -20.23
C ILE A 182 -9.35 -7.65 -20.06
N GLU A 183 -8.81 -8.51 -20.93
CA GLU A 183 -9.07 -9.95 -20.84
C GLU A 183 -8.43 -10.55 -19.58
N LYS A 184 -9.17 -11.44 -18.91
CA LYS A 184 -8.73 -12.11 -17.69
C LYS A 184 -7.35 -12.79 -17.82
N ARG A 185 -7.03 -13.32 -19.01
CA ARG A 185 -5.73 -13.93 -19.30
C ARG A 185 -4.62 -12.89 -19.33
N THR A 186 -4.79 -11.80 -20.08
CA THR A 186 -3.85 -10.68 -20.18
C THR A 186 -3.57 -10.08 -18.81
N LEU A 187 -4.62 -9.88 -17.99
CA LEU A 187 -4.49 -9.40 -16.61
C LEU A 187 -3.74 -10.38 -15.70
N ALA A 188 -3.96 -11.69 -15.85
CA ALA A 188 -3.24 -12.70 -15.07
C ALA A 188 -1.74 -12.73 -15.41
N GLU A 189 -1.40 -12.75 -16.71
CA GLU A 189 -0.03 -12.69 -17.21
C GLU A 189 0.66 -11.38 -16.77
N ALA A 190 -0.06 -10.25 -16.72
CA ALA A 190 0.45 -8.99 -16.22
C ALA A 190 0.78 -9.02 -14.72
N LEU A 191 -0.06 -9.69 -13.91
CA LEU A 191 0.14 -9.85 -12.47
C LEU A 191 1.29 -10.82 -12.13
N ASP A 192 1.71 -11.68 -13.07
CA ASP A 192 2.89 -12.55 -12.94
C ASP A 192 4.21 -11.81 -13.20
N LEU A 193 4.18 -10.65 -13.87
CA LEU A 193 5.35 -9.84 -14.20
C LEU A 193 5.78 -8.87 -13.09
N VAL A 194 4.96 -8.68 -12.05
CA VAL A 194 5.14 -7.63 -11.03
C VAL A 194 5.32 -8.19 -9.62
N PRO A 195 6.06 -7.50 -8.74
CA PRO A 195 6.00 -7.79 -7.30
C PRO A 195 4.61 -7.41 -6.78
N LEU A 196 3.86 -8.40 -6.31
CA LEU A 196 2.53 -8.17 -5.75
C LEU A 196 2.59 -7.64 -4.31
N PRO A 197 1.64 -6.78 -3.91
CA PRO A 197 1.51 -6.34 -2.53
C PRO A 197 1.08 -7.51 -1.63
N GLN A 198 1.48 -7.45 -0.36
CA GLN A 198 1.04 -8.42 0.65
C GLN A 198 -0.39 -8.13 1.08
N ILE A 199 -0.76 -6.84 1.10
CA ILE A 199 -2.09 -6.36 1.42
C ILE A 199 -2.53 -5.40 0.30
N LEU A 200 -3.67 -5.67 -0.31
CA LEU A 200 -4.34 -4.78 -1.25
C LEU A 200 -5.53 -4.14 -0.55
N VAL A 201 -5.65 -2.82 -0.59
CA VAL A 201 -6.71 -2.06 0.07
C VAL A 201 -7.57 -1.39 -0.99
N ARG A 202 -8.79 -1.87 -1.15
CA ARG A 202 -9.79 -1.25 -2.02
C ARG A 202 -10.60 -0.22 -1.26
N VAL A 203 -10.49 1.03 -1.71
CA VAL A 203 -11.26 2.16 -1.18
C VAL A 203 -12.54 2.31 -2.00
N ASP A 204 -13.62 1.74 -1.48
CA ASP A 204 -14.95 1.78 -2.08
C ASP A 204 -15.68 3.08 -1.68
N VAL A 205 -16.22 3.77 -2.69
CA VAL A 205 -16.92 5.06 -2.57
C VAL A 205 -18.03 5.08 -3.62
N ALA A 206 -19.18 5.67 -3.27
CA ALA A 206 -20.30 5.79 -4.21
C ALA A 206 -19.89 6.62 -5.44
N PRO A 207 -20.28 6.24 -6.68
CA PRO A 207 -19.88 6.95 -7.90
C PRO A 207 -20.12 8.46 -7.83
N GLU A 208 -21.30 8.86 -7.34
CA GLU A 208 -21.78 10.24 -7.21
C GLU A 208 -20.85 11.07 -6.31
N ILE A 209 -20.32 10.45 -5.24
CA ILE A 209 -19.38 11.08 -4.31
C ILE A 209 -18.00 11.22 -4.97
N THR A 210 -17.56 10.22 -5.75
CA THR A 210 -16.30 10.34 -6.50
C THR A 210 -16.39 11.41 -7.60
N GLU A 211 -17.51 11.49 -8.31
CA GLU A 211 -17.80 12.51 -9.33
C GLU A 211 -17.84 13.92 -8.73
N ALA A 212 -18.55 14.11 -7.61
CA ALA A 212 -18.60 15.39 -6.91
C ALA A 212 -17.20 15.85 -6.46
N ARG A 213 -16.42 14.95 -5.85
CA ARG A 213 -15.03 15.22 -5.42
C ARG A 213 -14.11 15.52 -6.62
N LEU A 214 -14.24 14.78 -7.73
CA LEU A 214 -13.47 15.04 -8.95
C LEU A 214 -13.85 16.38 -9.59
N ARG A 215 -15.13 16.70 -9.69
CA ARG A 215 -15.62 17.99 -10.22
C ARG A 215 -15.10 19.15 -9.39
N GLN A 216 -15.19 19.07 -8.06
CA GLN A 216 -14.64 20.07 -7.14
C GLN A 216 -13.12 20.21 -7.31
N ARG A 217 -12.38 19.11 -7.42
CA ARG A 217 -10.93 19.10 -7.66
C ARG A 217 -10.56 19.74 -9.00
N LEU A 218 -11.28 19.41 -10.08
CA LEU A 218 -11.05 19.98 -11.42
C LEU A 218 -11.28 21.50 -11.44
N LEU A 219 -12.25 22.01 -10.68
CA LEU A 219 -12.47 23.46 -10.51
C LEU A 219 -11.29 24.17 -9.82
N GLN A 220 -10.56 23.48 -8.94
CA GLN A 220 -9.39 24.02 -8.23
C GLN A 220 -8.05 23.79 -8.95
N GLN A 221 -8.00 22.93 -9.97
CA GLN A 221 -6.79 22.65 -10.75
C GLN A 221 -6.56 23.64 -11.90
N THR A 222 -5.29 23.98 -12.14
CA THR A 222 -4.88 24.70 -13.36
C THR A 222 -5.09 23.84 -14.62
N PRO A 223 -5.32 24.42 -15.81
CA PRO A 223 -5.61 23.68 -17.04
C PRO A 223 -4.57 22.60 -17.39
N GLY A 224 -3.28 22.84 -17.08
CA GLY A 224 -2.21 21.87 -17.30
C GLY A 224 -2.28 20.63 -16.39
N GLY A 225 -2.93 20.70 -15.23
CA GLY A 225 -3.15 19.54 -14.36
C GLY A 225 -4.22 18.58 -14.90
N ARG A 226 -5.25 19.13 -15.54
CA ARG A 226 -6.42 18.38 -16.04
C ARG A 226 -6.07 17.34 -17.10
N PHE A 227 -5.02 17.56 -17.90
CA PHE A 227 -4.51 16.59 -18.90
C PHE A 227 -3.91 15.30 -18.30
N PHE A 228 -3.71 15.23 -16.98
CA PHE A 228 -3.12 14.08 -16.29
C PHE A 228 -4.12 13.24 -15.51
N GLU A 229 -5.36 13.70 -15.32
CA GLU A 229 -6.40 13.01 -14.55
C GLU A 229 -7.34 12.27 -15.52
N ARG A 230 -7.76 11.04 -15.17
CA ARG A 230 -8.78 10.31 -15.96
C ARG A 230 -10.14 11.00 -15.83
N SER A 231 -10.98 10.81 -16.85
CA SER A 231 -12.36 11.26 -16.74
C SER A 231 -13.07 10.48 -15.64
N ALA A 232 -14.04 11.10 -14.98
CA ALA A 232 -14.93 10.36 -14.08
C ALA A 232 -15.75 9.30 -14.85
N GLU A 233 -15.95 9.51 -16.15
CA GLU A 233 -16.58 8.56 -17.08
C GLU A 233 -15.80 7.22 -17.19
N ASP A 234 -14.48 7.22 -16.92
CA ASP A 234 -13.66 6.01 -16.90
C ASP A 234 -13.86 5.17 -15.62
N ASN A 235 -14.47 5.75 -14.57
CA ASN A 235 -14.56 5.13 -13.24
C ASN A 235 -15.29 3.77 -13.26
N PRO A 236 -16.46 3.59 -13.92
CA PRO A 236 -17.15 2.30 -13.93
C PRO A 236 -16.35 1.20 -14.63
N SER A 237 -15.58 1.55 -15.66
CA SER A 237 -14.68 0.61 -16.35
C SER A 237 -13.47 0.25 -15.47
N LEU A 238 -12.93 1.21 -14.73
CA LEU A 238 -11.84 0.98 -13.78
C LEU A 238 -12.27 0.09 -12.60
N VAL A 239 -13.48 0.27 -12.08
CA VAL A 239 -14.07 -0.61 -11.05
C VAL A 239 -14.13 -2.06 -11.56
N LYS A 240 -14.68 -2.28 -12.76
CA LYS A 240 -14.74 -3.63 -13.38
C LYS A 240 -13.35 -4.27 -13.54
N VAL A 241 -12.32 -3.49 -13.89
CA VAL A 241 -10.95 -4.00 -14.02
C VAL A 241 -10.35 -4.33 -12.64
N PHE A 242 -10.64 -3.56 -11.59
CA PHE A 242 -10.27 -3.93 -10.22
C PHE A 242 -10.98 -5.21 -9.75
N ASP A 243 -12.29 -5.36 -10.02
CA ASP A 243 -13.04 -6.59 -9.72
C ASP A 243 -12.38 -7.82 -10.38
N LEU A 244 -11.97 -7.70 -11.65
CA LEU A 244 -11.27 -8.77 -12.37
C LEU A 244 -9.90 -9.09 -11.75
N ILE A 245 -9.15 -8.08 -11.33
CA ILE A 245 -7.83 -8.27 -10.70
C ILE A 245 -7.98 -8.90 -9.30
N GLU A 246 -8.91 -8.46 -8.46
CA GLU A 246 -9.15 -9.05 -7.14
C GLU A 246 -9.51 -10.54 -7.24
N ASN A 247 -10.36 -10.91 -8.21
CA ASN A 247 -10.67 -12.30 -8.52
C ASN A 247 -9.45 -13.13 -8.97
N LEU A 248 -8.43 -12.51 -9.55
CA LEU A 248 -7.15 -13.15 -9.90
C LEU A 248 -6.18 -13.20 -8.70
N LEU A 249 -6.25 -12.23 -7.79
CA LEU A 249 -5.44 -12.15 -6.58
C LEU A 249 -5.93 -13.06 -5.45
N ALA A 250 -7.22 -13.42 -5.42
CA ALA A 250 -7.80 -14.34 -4.43
C ALA A 250 -7.14 -15.74 -4.38
N ARG A 251 -6.40 -16.12 -5.43
CA ARG A 251 -5.61 -17.37 -5.50
C ARG A 251 -4.12 -17.17 -5.22
N ARG A 252 -3.71 -15.94 -4.90
CA ARG A 252 -2.33 -15.54 -4.60
C ARG A 252 -2.23 -15.19 -3.11
N ARG A 253 -1.01 -15.08 -2.58
CA ARG A 253 -0.77 -14.71 -1.16
C ARG A 253 -0.92 -13.19 -0.94
N CYS A 254 -2.08 -12.65 -1.31
CA CYS A 254 -2.43 -11.23 -1.21
C CYS A 254 -3.73 -11.11 -0.40
N THR A 255 -3.68 -10.41 0.73
CA THR A 255 -4.86 -10.11 1.54
C THR A 255 -5.58 -8.92 0.92
N VAL A 256 -6.82 -9.10 0.44
CA VAL A 256 -7.65 -7.98 -0.05
C VAL A 256 -8.53 -7.48 1.09
N LEU A 257 -8.50 -6.16 1.34
CA LEU A 257 -9.36 -5.45 2.29
C LEU A 257 -10.25 -4.48 1.52
N HIS A 258 -11.54 -4.47 1.81
CA HIS A 258 -12.46 -3.44 1.35
C HIS A 258 -12.70 -2.44 2.47
N VAL A 259 -12.61 -1.15 2.18
CA VAL A 259 -12.78 -0.07 3.15
C VAL A 259 -13.61 1.08 2.57
N SER A 260 -14.41 1.71 3.42
CA SER A 260 -15.24 2.87 3.04
C SER A 260 -14.41 4.14 2.94
N GLY A 261 -14.46 4.82 1.79
CA GLY A 261 -13.91 6.17 1.61
C GLY A 261 -14.97 7.28 1.69
N GLN A 262 -16.14 7.00 2.25
CA GLN A 262 -17.32 7.88 2.20
C GLN A 262 -17.18 9.10 3.12
N ASP A 263 -16.77 8.89 4.38
CA ASP A 263 -16.74 9.90 5.44
C ASP A 263 -15.57 9.68 6.43
N GLN A 264 -15.54 10.49 7.50
CA GLN A 264 -14.49 10.46 8.52
C GLN A 264 -14.52 9.19 9.39
N SER A 265 -15.71 8.67 9.72
CA SER A 265 -15.87 7.40 10.43
C SER A 265 -15.31 6.23 9.60
N GLY A 266 -15.65 6.16 8.31
CA GLY A 266 -15.09 5.18 7.39
C GLY A 266 -13.57 5.27 7.26
N LEU A 267 -12.99 6.48 7.32
CA LEU A 267 -11.54 6.68 7.34
C LEU A 267 -10.89 6.10 8.62
N GLU A 268 -11.48 6.31 9.79
CA GLU A 268 -10.95 5.81 11.07
C GLU A 268 -11.05 4.28 11.21
N GLU A 269 -12.17 3.71 10.75
CA GLU A 269 -12.34 2.25 10.61
C GLU A 269 -11.33 1.65 9.62
N ALA A 270 -11.16 2.30 8.46
CA ALA A 270 -10.20 1.87 7.42
C ALA A 270 -8.77 1.87 7.94
N VAL A 271 -8.34 2.93 8.64
CA VAL A 271 -7.02 3.00 9.28
C VAL A 271 -6.85 1.85 10.26
N SER A 272 -7.83 1.63 11.14
CA SER A 272 -7.80 0.57 12.15
C SER A 272 -7.68 -0.83 11.52
N ALA A 273 -8.46 -1.12 10.47
CA ALA A 273 -8.42 -2.38 9.74
C ALA A 273 -7.07 -2.63 9.04
N ILE A 274 -6.49 -1.60 8.41
CA ILE A 274 -5.21 -1.71 7.71
C ILE A 274 -4.06 -1.95 8.71
N ILE A 275 -4.05 -1.23 9.84
CA ILE A 275 -3.07 -1.44 10.91
C ILE A 275 -3.17 -2.87 11.47
N ALA A 276 -4.38 -3.37 11.73
CA ALA A 276 -4.59 -4.74 12.22
C ALA A 276 -4.08 -5.80 11.22
N ALA A 277 -4.30 -5.61 9.92
CA ALA A 277 -3.81 -6.52 8.88
C ALA A 277 -2.28 -6.48 8.75
N VAL A 278 -1.65 -5.30 8.81
CA VAL A 278 -0.19 -5.14 8.79
C VAL A 278 0.48 -5.83 9.99
N LEU A 279 -0.09 -5.67 11.19
CA LEU A 279 0.43 -6.33 12.39
C LEU A 279 0.27 -7.86 12.30
N SER A 280 -0.90 -8.33 11.87
CA SER A 280 -1.17 -9.77 11.62
C SER A 280 -0.18 -10.37 10.62
N TYR A 281 0.09 -9.67 9.51
CA TYR A 281 1.08 -10.11 8.52
C TYR A 281 2.49 -10.21 9.13
N ARG A 282 2.92 -9.20 9.89
CA ARG A 282 4.26 -9.17 10.51
C ARG A 282 4.46 -10.31 11.50
N ILE A 283 3.49 -10.59 12.37
CA ILE A 283 3.52 -11.71 13.32
C ILE A 283 3.64 -13.04 12.58
N ALA A 284 2.75 -13.28 11.61
CA ALA A 284 2.74 -14.51 10.81
C ALA A 284 3.96 -14.67 9.89
N ALA A 285 4.78 -13.63 9.72
CA ALA A 285 6.03 -13.65 8.97
C ALA A 285 7.25 -13.80 9.90
N SER A 286 7.24 -13.25 11.12
CA SER A 286 8.28 -13.51 12.13
C SER A 286 8.25 -14.96 12.63
N GLU A 287 7.07 -15.55 12.83
CA GLU A 287 6.92 -16.98 13.18
C GLU A 287 7.57 -17.89 12.12
N LYS A 288 7.34 -17.59 10.84
CA LYS A 288 7.94 -18.34 9.72
C LYS A 288 9.45 -18.15 9.56
N ALA A 289 9.99 -17.06 10.10
CA ALA A 289 11.44 -16.85 10.16
C ALA A 289 12.07 -17.61 11.33
N ALA A 290 11.37 -17.74 12.47
CA ALA A 290 11.84 -18.46 13.65
C ALA A 290 11.81 -20.00 13.51
N CYS A 291 10.97 -20.54 12.61
CA CYS A 291 10.92 -21.98 12.32
C CYS A 291 11.83 -22.44 11.16
N ARG A 292 12.84 -21.66 10.78
CA ARG A 292 13.82 -21.96 9.72
C ARG A 292 15.23 -22.04 10.26
#